data_AF-A0A2T2ZPD0-F1
#
_entry.id   AF-A0A2T2ZPD0-F1
#
_cell.length_a   1.000
_cell.length_b   1.000
_cell.length_c   1.000
_cell.angle_alpha   90.00
_cell.angle_beta   90.00
_cell.angle_gamma   90.00
#
_symmetry.space_group_name_H-M   'P 1'
#
loop_
_entity.id
_entity.type
_entity.pdbx_description
1 polymer ?
#
loop_
_entity_poly.entity_id
_entity_poly.type
_entity_poly.pdbx_seq_one_letter_code
_entity_poly.pdbx_strand_id
1 'polypeptide(L)'
;MSSDSRGDEMRGGAEPDTRTGAVTMADERLGVNDAVAAALTRWIGSMPALYLVLIGFSTWMALATWGPLRPVDPYPFPFLLFVDNVAQLILCLVILVGQRVLSAAADRRSVQTYENTEAIFAQVADLQAHLDHHDRALSRGLSLLESTPHPWIERHRVQPPPQAADQAVSTNDRIAVWLTERLGSVWGFYLALGSQILWVVLAQAGIQRVDPYPFAFMAFLSTLAQLVFMIVIMVGQDVLGRTGDRRSEQTFLDAQAVLHECRRMKARLTAQDRVIDSLTGYVTDRVSEQLGRALHETSERVDHQARAHTVMTTGEAPADAAALRHWNELSDQARRTYRLQARGIGEDLAAIGCFMVPAFDPAFAVTFDDDEIGLLARLDYERRIADRRDLLGGSEHPDPDDAEPLPWPELPHSARIRYLQAARRIPVMVSGAGFQVLRSTQPRVRGAAHANLT
;
A
#
# COMPACT_ATOMS: atom_id res chain seq x y z
N MET A 1 46.12 17.09 28.92
CA MET A 1 46.13 15.82 28.17
C MET A 1 44.68 15.51 27.83
N SER A 2 44.22 16.01 26.67
CA SER A 2 43.94 15.21 25.45
C SER A 2 42.73 14.30 25.69
N SER A 3 41.51 14.74 25.34
CA SER A 3 40.92 14.62 24.00
C SER A 3 40.78 13.16 23.57
N ASP A 4 39.56 12.62 23.59
CA ASP A 4 38.85 12.46 22.32
C ASP A 4 37.34 12.25 22.52
N SER A 5 36.59 13.17 21.95
CA SER A 5 35.15 13.12 21.74
C SER A 5 34.91 12.59 20.32
N ARG A 6 34.25 11.45 20.19
CA ARG A 6 33.61 11.06 18.93
C ARG A 6 32.20 10.59 19.23
N GLY A 7 31.25 11.49 18.93
CA GLY A 7 29.93 11.08 18.53
C GLY A 7 30.06 10.25 17.26
N ASP A 8 29.35 9.14 17.24
CA ASP A 8 29.11 8.38 16.03
C ASP A 8 27.62 8.41 15.71
N GLU A 9 27.38 8.54 14.42
CA GLU A 9 26.17 9.00 13.80
C GLU A 9 24.99 8.04 13.97
N MET A 10 23.80 8.64 14.07
CA MET A 10 22.58 7.99 13.66
C MET A 10 22.71 7.52 12.21
N ARG A 11 22.82 6.20 12.00
CA ARG A 11 22.38 5.52 10.76
C ARG A 11 22.15 4.05 11.04
N GLY A 12 20.87 3.71 11.23
CA GLY A 12 20.43 2.33 11.39
C GLY A 12 18.98 2.24 11.87
N GLY A 13 18.11 3.12 11.38
CA GLY A 13 16.67 2.90 11.51
C GLY A 13 16.34 1.64 10.73
N ALA A 14 15.87 0.61 11.43
CA ALA A 14 15.50 -0.68 10.89
C ALA A 14 14.63 -0.51 9.65
N GLU A 15 15.16 -0.87 8.49
CA GLU A 15 14.34 -1.13 7.32
C GLU A 15 13.30 -2.20 7.72
N PRO A 16 12.00 -2.00 7.43
CA PRO A 16 11.05 -3.08 7.56
C PRO A 16 11.52 -4.17 6.60
N ASP A 17 11.75 -5.37 7.13
CA ASP A 17 12.11 -6.58 6.40
C ASP A 17 11.02 -6.89 5.36
N THR A 18 11.12 -6.20 4.22
CA THR A 18 10.19 -6.24 3.10
C THR A 18 10.66 -7.29 2.12
N ARG A 19 10.98 -8.48 2.63
CA ARG A 19 11.15 -9.70 1.83
C ARG A 19 10.70 -10.95 2.58
N THR A 20 9.51 -10.92 3.19
CA THR A 20 8.71 -12.15 3.19
C THR A 20 8.08 -12.23 1.80
N GLY A 21 8.89 -12.65 0.81
CA GLY A 21 8.36 -13.03 -0.49
C GLY A 21 7.21 -14.02 -0.28
N ALA A 22 6.20 -13.98 -1.15
CA ALA A 22 5.14 -14.97 -1.17
C ALA A 22 5.79 -16.35 -1.05
N VAL A 23 5.74 -16.95 0.14
CA VAL A 23 6.27 -18.28 0.37
C VAL A 23 5.33 -19.17 -0.44
N THR A 24 5.74 -19.51 -1.66
CA THR A 24 5.14 -20.61 -2.38
C THR A 24 5.34 -21.82 -1.49
N MET A 25 4.26 -22.18 -0.80
CA MET A 25 4.03 -23.34 0.05
C MET A 25 4.23 -24.63 -0.77
N ALA A 26 5.46 -24.88 -1.23
CA ALA A 26 5.79 -25.97 -2.13
C ALA A 26 6.78 -26.97 -1.53
N ASP A 27 7.50 -26.62 -0.45
CA ASP A 27 8.44 -27.54 0.18
C ASP A 27 8.22 -27.57 1.69
N GLU A 28 7.42 -28.53 2.16
CA GLU A 28 7.94 -29.59 3.04
C GLU A 28 6.88 -30.65 3.37
N ARG A 29 7.23 -31.89 3.02
CA ARG A 29 6.73 -33.17 3.55
C ARG A 29 5.25 -33.49 3.33
N LEU A 30 4.85 -33.52 2.06
CA LEU A 30 4.00 -34.63 1.63
C LEU A 30 4.93 -35.84 1.46
N GLY A 31 4.62 -36.99 2.06
CA GLY A 31 5.36 -38.21 1.74
C GLY A 31 5.32 -38.40 0.22
N VAL A 32 6.38 -38.97 -0.39
CA VAL A 32 6.42 -39.23 -1.84
C VAL A 32 5.13 -39.92 -2.31
N ASN A 33 4.58 -40.81 -1.47
CA ASN A 33 3.32 -41.51 -1.70
C ASN A 33 2.08 -40.59 -1.73
N ASP A 34 2.02 -39.57 -0.87
CA ASP A 34 0.92 -38.61 -0.82
C ASP A 34 0.94 -37.66 -2.03
N ALA A 35 2.14 -37.26 -2.46
CA ALA A 35 2.33 -36.45 -3.67
C ALA A 35 1.92 -37.22 -4.94
N VAL A 36 2.33 -38.50 -5.03
CA VAL A 36 1.93 -39.40 -6.12
C VAL A 36 0.41 -39.61 -6.12
N ALA A 37 -0.20 -39.86 -4.96
CA ALA A 37 -1.65 -40.06 -4.85
C ALA A 37 -2.43 -38.80 -5.26
N ALA A 38 -1.99 -37.61 -4.85
CA ALA A 38 -2.61 -36.35 -5.24
C ALA A 38 -2.45 -36.05 -6.74
N ALA A 39 -1.28 -36.35 -7.33
CA ALA A 39 -1.03 -36.17 -8.76
C ALA A 39 -1.87 -37.14 -9.60
N LEU A 40 -1.92 -38.42 -9.22
CA LEU A 40 -2.77 -39.42 -9.87
C LEU A 40 -4.25 -39.02 -9.79
N THR A 41 -4.73 -38.64 -8.61
CA THR A 41 -6.14 -38.21 -8.43
C THR A 41 -6.50 -37.05 -9.36
N ARG A 42 -5.60 -36.08 -9.51
CA ARG A 42 -5.80 -34.94 -10.42
C ARG A 42 -5.82 -35.36 -11.89
N TRP A 43 -4.94 -36.30 -12.28
CA TRP A 43 -4.90 -36.82 -13.63
C TRP A 43 -6.14 -37.66 -13.96
N ILE A 44 -6.55 -38.55 -13.05
CA ILE A 44 -7.74 -39.40 -13.19
C ILE A 44 -9.01 -38.56 -13.31
N GLY A 45 -9.10 -37.46 -12.55
CA GLY A 45 -10.22 -36.51 -12.62
C GLY A 45 -10.24 -35.63 -13.88
N SER A 46 -9.33 -35.83 -14.84
CA SER A 46 -9.23 -35.01 -16.06
C SER A 46 -9.96 -35.63 -17.25
N MET A 47 -10.51 -34.78 -18.13
CA MET A 47 -11.17 -35.24 -19.37
C MET A 47 -10.25 -36.04 -20.31
N PRO A 48 -8.96 -35.73 -20.49
CA PRO A 48 -8.06 -36.54 -21.32
C PRO A 48 -7.86 -37.97 -20.79
N ALA A 49 -7.81 -38.17 -19.47
CA ALA A 49 -7.66 -39.50 -18.90
C ALA A 49 -8.87 -40.39 -19.23
N LEU A 50 -10.08 -39.84 -19.17
CA LEU A 50 -11.31 -40.53 -19.59
C LEU A 50 -11.22 -41.02 -21.04
N TYR A 51 -10.81 -40.16 -21.97
CA TYR A 51 -10.68 -40.53 -23.38
C TYR A 51 -9.63 -41.62 -23.60
N LEU A 52 -8.48 -41.53 -22.92
CA LEU A 52 -7.42 -42.55 -23.02
C LEU A 52 -7.90 -43.91 -22.54
N VAL A 53 -8.61 -43.96 -21.41
CA VAL A 53 -9.20 -45.19 -20.88
C VAL A 53 -10.22 -45.75 -21.87
N LEU A 54 -11.15 -44.94 -22.36
CA LEU A 54 -12.20 -45.38 -23.29
C LEU A 54 -11.62 -45.92 -24.61
N ILE A 55 -10.59 -45.28 -25.16
CA ILE A 55 -9.87 -45.75 -26.35
C ILE A 55 -9.16 -47.07 -26.06
N GLY A 56 -8.49 -47.20 -24.91
CA GLY A 56 -7.80 -48.41 -24.50
C GLY A 56 -8.73 -49.61 -24.38
N PHE A 57 -9.85 -49.45 -23.66
CA PHE A 57 -10.88 -50.48 -23.53
C PHE A 57 -11.51 -50.85 -24.88
N SER A 58 -11.85 -49.85 -25.70
CA SER A 58 -12.42 -50.09 -27.03
C SER A 58 -11.45 -50.85 -27.95
N THR A 59 -10.17 -50.50 -27.88
CA THR A 59 -9.11 -51.14 -28.68
C THR A 59 -8.86 -52.58 -28.24
N TRP A 60 -8.80 -52.83 -26.92
CA TRP A 60 -8.69 -54.19 -26.38
C TRP A 60 -9.90 -55.04 -26.80
N MET A 61 -11.11 -54.51 -26.61
CA MET A 61 -12.35 -55.21 -26.97
C MET A 61 -12.39 -55.55 -28.46
N ALA A 62 -11.97 -54.63 -29.35
CA ALA A 62 -11.88 -54.90 -30.79
C ALA A 62 -10.85 -56.00 -31.13
N LEU A 63 -9.67 -55.97 -30.49
CA LEU A 63 -8.62 -56.98 -30.69
C LEU A 63 -8.99 -58.35 -30.12
N ALA A 64 -9.70 -58.39 -29.00
CA ALA A 64 -10.20 -59.63 -28.39
C ALA A 64 -11.40 -60.20 -29.16
N THR A 65 -12.22 -59.33 -29.78
CA THR A 65 -13.39 -59.77 -30.57
C THR A 65 -13.04 -60.19 -31.98
N TRP A 66 -12.13 -59.50 -32.67
CA TRP A 66 -11.81 -59.78 -34.08
C TRP A 66 -10.35 -60.14 -34.35
N GLY A 67 -9.46 -59.79 -33.44
CA GLY A 67 -8.02 -59.93 -33.62
C GLY A 67 -7.39 -61.17 -32.99
N PRO A 68 -6.05 -61.17 -32.83
CA PRO A 68 -5.28 -62.32 -32.35
C PRO A 68 -5.43 -62.57 -30.84
N LEU A 69 -6.11 -61.69 -30.09
CA LEU A 69 -6.33 -61.82 -28.65
C LEU A 69 -7.56 -62.67 -28.27
N ARG A 70 -8.34 -63.13 -29.26
CA ARG A 70 -9.49 -64.06 -29.07
C ARG A 70 -9.22 -65.26 -28.13
N PRO A 71 -8.09 -66.00 -28.22
CA PRO A 71 -7.83 -67.16 -27.36
C PRO A 71 -7.43 -66.76 -25.93
N VAL A 72 -6.99 -65.52 -25.70
CA VAL A 72 -6.55 -65.04 -24.39
C VAL A 72 -7.73 -64.49 -23.59
N ASP A 73 -8.64 -63.77 -24.25
CA ASP A 73 -9.76 -63.10 -23.59
C ASP A 73 -11.06 -63.20 -24.42
N PRO A 74 -11.69 -64.38 -24.49
CA PRO A 74 -12.91 -64.58 -25.25
C PRO A 74 -14.08 -63.83 -24.61
N TYR A 75 -15.04 -63.38 -25.44
CA TYR A 75 -16.30 -62.78 -24.96
C TYR A 75 -16.97 -63.72 -23.93
N PRO A 76 -17.30 -63.27 -22.71
CA PRO A 76 -17.58 -61.89 -22.26
C PRO A 76 -16.38 -61.10 -21.65
N PHE A 77 -15.15 -61.40 -22.07
CA PHE A 77 -13.89 -60.77 -21.63
C PHE A 77 -13.54 -60.93 -20.14
N PRO A 78 -13.42 -62.18 -19.61
CA PRO A 78 -13.10 -62.41 -18.20
C PRO A 78 -11.80 -61.76 -17.73
N PHE A 79 -10.77 -61.66 -18.59
CA PHE A 79 -9.50 -61.05 -18.22
C PHE A 79 -9.63 -59.53 -18.10
N LEU A 80 -10.27 -58.89 -19.08
CA LEU A 80 -10.53 -57.45 -19.02
C LEU A 80 -11.40 -57.09 -17.81
N LEU A 81 -12.46 -57.85 -17.53
CA LEU A 81 -13.31 -57.64 -16.35
C LEU A 81 -12.55 -57.79 -15.03
N PHE A 82 -11.63 -58.75 -14.95
CA PHE A 82 -10.77 -58.92 -13.80
C PHE A 82 -9.81 -57.73 -13.62
N VAL A 83 -9.13 -57.31 -14.69
CA VAL A 83 -8.20 -56.18 -14.67
C VAL A 83 -8.92 -54.88 -14.32
N ASP A 84 -10.11 -54.66 -14.89
CA ASP A 84 -10.95 -53.51 -14.59
C ASP A 84 -11.35 -53.48 -13.11
N ASN A 85 -11.79 -54.61 -12.57
CA ASN A 85 -12.16 -54.71 -11.17
C ASN A 85 -10.98 -54.42 -10.22
N VAL A 86 -9.80 -54.97 -10.52
CA VAL A 86 -8.56 -54.69 -9.78
C VAL A 86 -8.19 -53.22 -9.89
N ALA A 87 -8.15 -52.68 -11.11
CA ALA A 87 -7.79 -51.29 -11.38
C ALA A 87 -8.75 -50.32 -10.68
N GLN A 88 -10.06 -50.57 -10.72
CA GLN A 88 -11.07 -49.71 -10.08
C GLN A 88 -10.92 -49.69 -8.56
N LEU A 89 -10.64 -50.83 -7.91
CA LEU A 89 -10.42 -50.86 -6.46
C LEU A 89 -9.19 -50.02 -6.07
N ILE A 90 -8.09 -50.20 -6.82
CA ILE A 90 -6.85 -49.43 -6.66
C ILE A 90 -7.13 -47.94 -6.87
N LEU A 91 -7.88 -47.59 -7.92
CA LEU A 91 -8.24 -46.22 -8.27
C LEU A 91 -9.05 -45.56 -7.16
N CYS A 92 -10.07 -46.23 -6.63
CA CYS A 92 -10.88 -45.75 -5.51
C CYS A 92 -10.00 -45.41 -4.29
N LEU A 93 -9.05 -46.29 -3.95
CA LEU A 93 -8.11 -46.07 -2.86
C LEU A 93 -7.17 -44.90 -3.12
N VAL A 94 -6.61 -44.81 -4.32
CA VAL A 94 -5.73 -43.69 -4.71
C VAL A 94 -6.48 -42.36 -4.63
N ILE A 95 -7.73 -42.32 -5.12
CA ILE A 95 -8.61 -41.15 -5.03
C ILE A 95 -8.86 -40.77 -3.57
N LEU A 96 -9.18 -41.76 -2.71
CA LEU A 96 -9.46 -41.52 -1.30
C LEU A 96 -8.24 -40.95 -0.55
N VAL A 97 -7.04 -41.50 -0.80
CA VAL A 97 -5.78 -40.96 -0.27
C VAL A 97 -5.54 -39.55 -0.81
N GLY A 98 -5.73 -39.34 -2.11
CA GLY A 98 -5.57 -38.03 -2.75
C GLY A 98 -6.50 -36.97 -2.19
N GLN A 99 -7.77 -37.31 -1.94
CA GLN A 99 -8.76 -36.41 -1.32
C GLN A 99 -8.36 -35.99 0.09
N ARG A 100 -7.89 -36.93 0.92
CA ARG A 100 -7.40 -36.63 2.27
C ARG A 100 -6.20 -35.69 2.24
N VAL A 101 -5.24 -35.94 1.35
CA VAL A 101 -4.06 -35.10 1.18
C VAL A 101 -4.46 -33.69 0.73
N LEU A 102 -5.36 -33.58 -0.25
CA LEU A 102 -5.87 -32.31 -0.74
C LEU A 102 -6.66 -31.55 0.34
N SER A 103 -7.45 -32.26 1.15
CA SER A 103 -8.17 -31.68 2.30
C SER A 103 -7.21 -31.09 3.31
N ALA A 104 -6.22 -31.87 3.77
CA ALA A 104 -5.25 -31.41 4.77
C ALA A 104 -4.40 -30.22 4.26
N ALA A 105 -4.09 -30.18 2.96
CA ALA A 105 -3.44 -29.03 2.35
C ALA A 105 -4.37 -27.81 2.23
N ALA A 106 -5.67 -28.03 2.00
CA ALA A 106 -6.67 -26.97 1.97
C ALA A 106 -6.95 -26.39 3.36
N ASP A 107 -6.99 -27.22 4.40
CA ASP A 107 -7.18 -26.78 5.78
C ASP A 107 -5.97 -25.99 6.29
N ARG A 108 -4.74 -26.42 5.97
CA ARG A 108 -3.53 -25.61 6.25
C ARG A 108 -3.58 -24.23 5.58
N ARG A 109 -4.02 -24.17 4.33
CA ARG A 109 -4.20 -22.89 3.62
C ARG A 109 -5.28 -22.02 4.25
N SER A 110 -6.38 -22.58 4.75
CA SER A 110 -7.44 -21.78 5.37
C SER A 110 -6.99 -21.14 6.68
N VAL A 111 -6.21 -21.86 7.50
CA VAL A 111 -5.57 -21.29 8.70
C VAL A 111 -4.64 -20.14 8.33
N GLN A 112 -3.77 -20.33 7.32
CA GLN A 112 -2.87 -19.26 6.89
C GLN A 112 -3.63 -18.04 6.33
N THR A 113 -4.70 -18.24 5.56
CA THR A 113 -5.54 -17.13 5.07
C THR A 113 -6.17 -16.37 6.24
N TYR A 114 -6.65 -17.09 7.26
CA TYR A 114 -7.20 -16.47 8.47
C TYR A 114 -6.17 -15.61 9.20
N GLU A 115 -4.98 -16.16 9.49
CA GLU A 115 -3.89 -15.44 10.15
C GLU A 115 -3.47 -14.18 9.36
N ASN A 116 -3.37 -14.28 8.04
CA ASN A 116 -3.06 -13.14 7.18
C ASN A 116 -4.16 -12.06 7.26
N THR A 117 -5.43 -12.44 7.24
CA THR A 117 -6.55 -11.50 7.40
C THR A 117 -6.52 -10.82 8.77
N GLU A 118 -6.24 -11.56 9.84
CA GLU A 118 -6.10 -10.99 11.18
C GLU A 118 -4.96 -9.97 11.25
N ALA A 119 -3.82 -10.27 10.63
CA ALA A 119 -2.70 -9.33 10.53
C ALA A 119 -3.09 -8.05 9.77
N ILE A 120 -3.86 -8.16 8.68
CA ILE A 120 -4.38 -7.00 7.94
C ILE A 120 -5.31 -6.17 8.85
N PHE A 121 -6.22 -6.81 9.58
CA PHE A 121 -7.12 -6.09 10.49
C PHE A 121 -6.36 -5.40 11.63
N ALA A 122 -5.30 -6.01 12.16
CA ALA A 122 -4.45 -5.39 13.16
C ALA A 122 -3.76 -4.13 12.62
N GLN A 123 -3.21 -4.19 11.41
CA GLN A 123 -2.60 -3.02 10.76
C GLN A 123 -3.60 -1.91 10.47
N VAL A 124 -4.81 -2.26 10.01
CA VAL A 124 -5.88 -1.28 9.78
C VAL A 124 -6.28 -0.59 11.09
N ALA A 125 -6.39 -1.35 12.18
CA ALA A 125 -6.71 -0.79 13.49
C ALA A 125 -5.60 0.16 14.00
N ASP A 126 -4.32 -0.20 13.81
CA ASP A 126 -3.18 0.64 14.17
C ASP A 126 -3.16 1.95 13.37
N LEU A 127 -3.35 1.87 12.05
CA LEU A 127 -3.47 3.05 11.18
C LEU A 127 -4.61 3.97 11.60
N GLN A 128 -5.76 3.41 11.97
CA GLN A 128 -6.89 4.19 12.47
C GLN A 128 -6.59 4.87 13.80
N ALA A 129 -5.96 4.16 14.74
CA ALA A 129 -5.56 4.75 16.02
C ALA A 129 -4.56 5.89 15.83
N HIS A 130 -3.63 5.76 14.88
CA HIS A 130 -2.70 6.81 14.50
C HIS A 130 -3.43 8.03 13.92
N LEU A 131 -4.40 7.82 13.02
CA LEU A 131 -5.23 8.90 12.47
C LEU A 131 -6.08 9.57 13.56
N ASP A 132 -6.63 8.82 14.50
CA ASP A 132 -7.39 9.37 15.64
C ASP A 132 -6.50 10.21 16.58
N HIS A 133 -5.21 9.90 16.66
CA HIS A 133 -4.24 10.73 17.38
C HIS A 133 -4.01 12.07 16.66
N HIS A 134 -3.83 12.04 15.34
CA HIS A 134 -3.70 13.26 14.52
C HIS A 134 -4.95 14.11 14.55
N ASP A 135 -6.13 13.47 14.44
CA ASP A 135 -7.41 14.17 14.57
C ASP A 135 -7.47 14.88 15.90
N ARG A 136 -7.15 14.25 17.03
CA ARG A 136 -7.13 14.92 18.35
C ARG A 136 -6.14 16.08 18.45
N ALA A 137 -4.98 15.98 17.80
CA ALA A 137 -4.00 17.07 17.77
C ALA A 137 -4.49 18.27 16.94
N LEU A 138 -5.17 18.00 15.82
CA LEU A 138 -5.77 19.01 14.95
C LEU A 138 -7.09 19.57 15.52
N SER A 139 -7.82 18.77 16.31
CA SER A 139 -9.18 19.06 16.77
C SER A 139 -9.26 19.27 18.28
N ARG A 140 -8.95 20.49 18.74
CA ARG A 140 -9.62 21.03 19.93
C ARG A 140 -11.05 21.52 19.66
N GLY A 141 -11.65 21.23 18.49
CA GLY A 141 -12.94 21.82 18.10
C GLY A 141 -13.94 20.96 17.34
N LEU A 142 -13.61 19.78 16.81
CA LEU A 142 -14.55 19.01 15.98
C LEU A 142 -14.35 17.50 16.19
N SER A 143 -15.25 16.89 16.96
CA SER A 143 -15.43 15.43 17.03
C SER A 143 -15.94 14.96 15.67
N LEU A 144 -15.03 14.67 14.75
CA LEU A 144 -15.38 14.58 13.33
C LEU A 144 -16.01 13.26 12.90
N LEU A 145 -16.23 12.27 13.78
CA LEU A 145 -17.19 11.14 13.63
C LEU A 145 -16.95 10.17 14.81
N GLU A 146 -17.95 9.97 15.67
CA GLU A 146 -17.98 8.81 16.58
C GLU A 146 -17.96 7.56 15.71
N SER A 147 -17.00 6.66 15.92
CA SER A 147 -16.73 5.62 14.94
C SER A 147 -16.63 4.25 15.57
N THR A 148 -17.60 3.40 15.27
CA THR A 148 -17.62 1.98 15.63
C THR A 148 -17.01 1.16 14.49
N PRO A 149 -16.12 0.18 14.78
CA PRO A 149 -15.56 -0.72 13.77
C PRO A 149 -16.63 -1.48 12.99
N HIS A 150 -16.31 -1.96 11.79
CA HIS A 150 -17.23 -2.83 11.04
C HIS A 150 -17.56 -4.11 11.86
N PRO A 151 -18.85 -4.50 11.99
CA PRO A 151 -19.29 -5.59 12.89
C PRO A 151 -18.71 -6.96 12.53
N TRP A 152 -18.23 -7.14 11.29
CA TRP A 152 -17.54 -8.36 10.88
C TRP A 152 -16.19 -8.53 11.57
N ILE A 153 -15.45 -7.47 11.86
CA ILE A 153 -14.09 -7.56 12.44
C ILE A 153 -14.14 -8.20 13.83
N GLU A 154 -15.15 -7.85 14.63
CA GLU A 154 -15.40 -8.46 15.93
C GLU A 154 -15.86 -9.92 15.79
N ARG A 155 -16.74 -10.22 14.82
CA ARG A 155 -17.21 -11.59 14.56
C ARG A 155 -16.11 -12.50 14.02
N HIS A 156 -15.19 -11.97 13.23
CA HIS A 156 -14.07 -12.72 12.65
C HIS A 156 -13.08 -13.17 13.74
N ARG A 157 -12.83 -12.34 14.76
CA ARG A 157 -11.97 -12.70 15.92
C ARG A 157 -12.52 -13.86 16.76
N VAL A 158 -13.83 -14.09 16.71
CA VAL A 158 -14.50 -15.16 17.49
C VAL A 158 -14.69 -16.43 16.66
N GLN A 159 -14.72 -16.32 15.33
CA GLN A 159 -14.92 -17.46 14.44
C GLN A 159 -13.58 -18.12 14.08
N PRO A 160 -13.43 -19.44 14.31
CA PRO A 160 -12.24 -20.16 13.91
C PRO A 160 -12.14 -20.26 12.37
N PRO A 161 -10.94 -20.51 11.82
CA PRO A 161 -10.76 -20.75 10.40
C PRO A 161 -11.60 -21.95 9.94
N PRO A 162 -12.19 -21.92 8.73
CA PRO A 162 -13.08 -22.97 8.26
C PRO A 162 -12.25 -24.19 7.87
N GLN A 163 -12.44 -25.28 8.60
CA GLN A 163 -11.78 -26.56 8.38
C GLN A 163 -12.78 -27.67 8.07
N ALA A 164 -12.33 -28.70 7.34
CA ALA A 164 -13.19 -29.81 6.96
C ALA A 164 -13.75 -30.60 8.15
N ALA A 165 -12.97 -30.72 9.23
CA ALA A 165 -13.39 -31.41 10.45
C ALA A 165 -14.59 -30.73 11.14
N ASP A 166 -14.65 -29.39 11.10
CA ASP A 166 -15.72 -28.61 11.72
C ASP A 166 -17.04 -28.72 10.96
N GLN A 167 -16.97 -29.14 9.68
CA GLN A 167 -18.14 -29.32 8.82
C GLN A 167 -18.76 -30.72 8.86
N ALA A 168 -18.14 -31.65 9.59
CA ALA A 168 -18.71 -32.95 9.91
C ALA A 168 -19.74 -32.83 11.06
N VAL A 169 -20.82 -32.08 10.81
CA VAL A 169 -21.82 -31.74 11.84
C VAL A 169 -22.74 -32.92 12.14
N SER A 170 -23.09 -33.74 11.14
CA SER A 170 -23.95 -34.90 11.34
C SER A 170 -23.17 -36.14 11.81
N THR A 171 -23.85 -37.05 12.52
CA THR A 171 -23.27 -38.35 12.89
C THR A 171 -22.80 -39.16 11.67
N ASN A 172 -23.53 -39.03 10.55
CA ASN A 172 -23.19 -39.69 9.30
C ASN A 172 -21.93 -39.10 8.65
N ASP A 173 -21.78 -37.78 8.69
CA ASP A 173 -20.57 -37.11 8.18
C ASP A 173 -19.35 -37.50 9.01
N ARG A 174 -19.49 -37.60 10.34
CA ARG A 174 -18.39 -38.05 11.22
C ARG A 174 -17.95 -39.48 10.94
N ILE A 175 -18.90 -40.38 10.70
CA ILE A 175 -18.59 -41.76 10.31
C ILE A 175 -17.87 -41.77 8.96
N ALA A 176 -18.34 -40.96 7.99
CA ALA A 176 -17.71 -40.88 6.68
C ALA A 176 -16.30 -40.31 6.72
N VAL A 177 -16.06 -39.24 7.50
CA VAL A 177 -14.71 -38.68 7.72
C VAL A 177 -13.80 -39.71 8.39
N TRP A 178 -14.26 -40.37 9.46
CA TRP A 178 -13.50 -41.43 10.12
C TRP A 178 -13.15 -42.58 9.18
N LEU A 179 -14.11 -43.02 8.36
CA LEU A 179 -13.92 -44.10 7.41
C LEU A 179 -12.95 -43.68 6.28
N THR A 180 -13.05 -42.44 5.83
CA THR A 180 -12.12 -41.82 4.87
C THR A 180 -10.70 -41.74 5.42
N GLU A 181 -10.52 -41.36 6.69
CA GLU A 181 -9.21 -41.31 7.33
C GLU A 181 -8.59 -42.70 7.49
N ARG A 182 -9.40 -43.70 7.88
CA ARG A 182 -8.93 -45.06 8.12
C ARG A 182 -8.58 -45.78 6.81
N LEU A 183 -9.47 -45.70 5.82
CA LEU A 183 -9.32 -46.36 4.52
C LEU A 183 -8.40 -45.58 3.57
N GLY A 184 -8.37 -44.25 3.65
CA GLY A 184 -7.46 -43.36 2.92
C GLY A 184 -6.07 -43.27 3.54
N SER A 185 -5.70 -44.22 4.39
CA SER A 185 -4.32 -44.39 4.82
C SER A 185 -3.53 -45.16 3.74
N VAL A 186 -2.24 -44.85 3.60
CA VAL A 186 -1.35 -45.55 2.67
C VAL A 186 -1.34 -47.07 2.93
N TRP A 187 -1.61 -47.50 4.17
CA TRP A 187 -1.81 -48.91 4.52
C TRP A 187 -3.04 -49.55 3.87
N GLY A 188 -4.15 -48.82 3.74
CA GLY A 188 -5.35 -49.33 3.07
C GLY A 188 -5.08 -49.72 1.62
N PHE A 189 -4.28 -48.92 0.91
CA PHE A 189 -3.82 -49.20 -0.45
C PHE A 189 -2.99 -50.50 -0.52
N TYR A 190 -1.99 -50.63 0.35
CA TYR A 190 -1.14 -51.83 0.37
C TYR A 190 -1.89 -53.08 0.82
N LEU A 191 -2.87 -52.95 1.72
CA LEU A 191 -3.72 -54.06 2.15
C LEU A 191 -4.62 -54.54 1.01
N ALA A 192 -5.27 -53.64 0.27
CA ALA A 192 -6.11 -54.02 -0.87
C ALA A 192 -5.27 -54.64 -1.99
N LEU A 193 -4.18 -53.98 -2.40
CA LEU A 193 -3.29 -54.52 -3.44
C LEU A 193 -2.66 -55.85 -3.01
N GLY A 194 -2.15 -55.92 -1.79
CA GLY A 194 -1.51 -57.10 -1.24
C GLY A 194 -2.49 -58.27 -1.09
N SER A 195 -3.72 -58.02 -0.66
CA SER A 195 -4.74 -59.07 -0.56
C SER A 195 -5.16 -59.62 -1.91
N GLN A 196 -5.28 -58.78 -2.95
CA GLN A 196 -5.55 -59.23 -4.32
C GLN A 196 -4.41 -60.08 -4.88
N ILE A 197 -3.16 -59.63 -4.75
CA ILE A 197 -1.98 -60.39 -5.20
C ILE A 197 -1.88 -61.71 -4.44
N LEU A 198 -2.07 -61.68 -3.11
CA LEU A 198 -2.04 -62.87 -2.27
C LEU A 198 -3.09 -63.89 -2.70
N TRP A 199 -4.31 -63.44 -3.00
CA TRP A 199 -5.40 -64.32 -3.48
C TRP A 199 -5.03 -65.01 -4.79
N VAL A 200 -4.48 -64.26 -5.76
CA VAL A 200 -4.03 -64.80 -7.05
C VAL A 200 -2.91 -65.82 -6.85
N VAL A 201 -1.92 -65.51 -6.00
CA VAL A 201 -0.79 -66.42 -5.73
C VAL A 201 -1.26 -67.71 -5.05
N LEU A 202 -2.16 -67.63 -4.07
CA LEU A 202 -2.71 -68.79 -3.36
C LEU A 202 -3.52 -69.71 -4.28
N ALA A 203 -4.28 -69.13 -5.21
CA ALA A 203 -5.03 -69.89 -6.20
C ALA A 203 -4.12 -70.56 -7.24
N GLN A 204 -3.10 -69.84 -7.73
CA GLN A 204 -2.12 -70.39 -8.69
C GLN A 204 -1.22 -71.48 -8.08
N ALA A 205 -0.90 -71.37 -6.79
CA ALA A 205 -0.17 -72.40 -6.03
C ALA A 205 -1.00 -73.66 -5.75
N GLY A 206 -2.30 -73.68 -6.11
CA GLY A 206 -3.19 -74.82 -5.91
C GLY A 206 -3.58 -75.08 -4.45
N ILE A 207 -3.24 -74.15 -3.55
CA ILE A 207 -3.51 -74.23 -2.10
C ILE A 207 -5.00 -74.00 -1.84
N GLN A 208 -5.65 -73.15 -2.64
CA GLN A 208 -7.06 -72.79 -2.50
C GLN A 208 -7.84 -73.15 -3.77
N ARG A 209 -8.79 -74.10 -3.67
CA ARG A 209 -9.71 -74.50 -4.76
C ARG A 209 -11.06 -73.77 -4.74
N VAL A 210 -11.23 -72.84 -3.80
CA VAL A 210 -12.51 -72.17 -3.52
C VAL A 210 -12.91 -71.19 -4.64
N ASP A 211 -11.94 -70.62 -5.36
CA ASP A 211 -12.18 -69.60 -6.39
C ASP A 211 -11.29 -69.83 -7.62
N PRO A 212 -11.70 -70.69 -8.57
CA PRO A 212 -10.97 -70.91 -9.82
C PRO A 212 -10.93 -69.64 -10.68
N TYR A 213 -9.88 -69.48 -11.49
CA TYR A 213 -9.85 -68.47 -12.56
C TYR A 213 -11.14 -68.58 -13.38
N PRO A 214 -11.95 -67.50 -13.53
CA PRO A 214 -11.61 -66.07 -13.49
C PRO A 214 -11.85 -65.32 -12.15
N PHE A 215 -11.81 -66.01 -11.00
CA PHE A 215 -11.89 -65.40 -9.66
C PHE A 215 -13.19 -64.64 -9.36
N ALA A 216 -14.34 -65.28 -9.63
CA ALA A 216 -15.65 -64.64 -9.47
C ALA A 216 -15.95 -64.21 -8.02
N PHE A 217 -15.46 -64.95 -7.02
CA PHE A 217 -15.67 -64.61 -5.62
C PHE A 217 -14.85 -63.40 -5.19
N MET A 218 -13.58 -63.34 -5.61
CA MET A 218 -12.72 -62.17 -5.43
C MET A 218 -13.32 -60.92 -6.08
N ALA A 219 -13.78 -61.05 -7.33
CA ALA A 219 -14.41 -59.95 -8.07
C ALA A 219 -15.68 -59.45 -7.37
N PHE A 220 -16.52 -60.36 -6.86
CA PHE A 220 -17.71 -60.01 -6.07
C PHE A 220 -17.36 -59.25 -4.78
N LEU A 221 -16.35 -59.71 -4.03
CA LEU A 221 -15.93 -59.03 -2.80
C LEU A 221 -15.36 -57.64 -3.09
N SER A 222 -14.61 -57.52 -4.19
CA SER A 222 -14.03 -56.25 -4.65
C SER A 222 -15.10 -55.27 -5.13
N THR A 223 -16.11 -55.71 -5.91
CA THR A 223 -17.23 -54.83 -6.30
C THR A 223 -18.05 -54.36 -5.11
N LEU A 224 -18.24 -55.20 -4.09
CA LEU A 224 -18.87 -54.81 -2.83
C LEU A 224 -18.06 -53.73 -2.11
N ALA A 225 -16.73 -53.90 -2.02
CA ALA A 225 -15.84 -52.90 -1.43
C ALA A 225 -15.86 -51.58 -2.21
N GLN A 226 -15.87 -51.64 -3.54
CA GLN A 226 -15.98 -50.46 -4.42
C GLN A 226 -17.27 -49.69 -4.18
N LEU A 227 -18.41 -50.36 -4.00
CA LEU A 227 -19.68 -49.70 -3.68
C LEU A 227 -19.57 -48.89 -2.39
N VAL A 228 -18.95 -49.47 -1.35
CA VAL A 228 -18.69 -48.77 -0.08
C VAL A 228 -17.75 -47.59 -0.31
N PHE A 229 -16.65 -47.77 -1.05
CA PHE A 229 -15.73 -46.67 -1.37
C PHE A 229 -16.42 -45.53 -2.13
N MET A 230 -17.31 -45.83 -3.06
CA MET A 230 -18.05 -44.81 -3.81
C MET A 230 -18.92 -43.95 -2.89
N ILE A 231 -19.62 -44.57 -1.92
CA ILE A 231 -20.42 -43.86 -0.92
C ILE A 231 -19.51 -42.95 -0.06
N VAL A 232 -18.38 -43.49 0.42
CA VAL A 232 -17.44 -42.75 1.26
C VAL A 232 -16.84 -41.56 0.52
N ILE A 233 -16.41 -41.76 -0.72
CA ILE A 233 -15.87 -40.70 -1.57
C ILE A 233 -16.93 -39.61 -1.82
N MET A 234 -18.17 -40.00 -2.12
CA MET A 234 -19.25 -39.04 -2.38
C MET A 234 -19.57 -38.19 -1.15
N VAL A 235 -19.69 -38.79 0.04
CA VAL A 235 -19.92 -38.05 1.28
C VAL A 235 -18.71 -37.18 1.63
N GLY A 236 -17.49 -37.69 1.42
CA GLY A 236 -16.26 -36.93 1.59
C GLY A 236 -16.23 -35.67 0.70
N GLN A 237 -16.65 -35.78 -0.56
CA GLN A 237 -16.74 -34.65 -1.48
C GLN A 237 -17.78 -33.62 -1.07
N ASP A 238 -18.93 -34.05 -0.57
CA ASP A 238 -19.98 -33.13 -0.11
C ASP A 238 -19.53 -32.33 1.13
N VAL A 239 -18.90 -32.98 2.10
CA VAL A 239 -18.31 -32.30 3.28
C VAL A 239 -17.21 -31.32 2.86
N LEU A 240 -16.34 -31.70 1.92
CA LEU A 240 -15.32 -30.82 1.34
C LEU A 240 -15.95 -29.63 0.60
N GLY A 241 -17.04 -29.86 -0.12
CA GLY A 241 -17.81 -28.82 -0.82
C GLY A 241 -18.33 -27.75 0.14
N ARG A 242 -19.02 -28.18 1.21
CA ARG A 242 -19.52 -27.26 2.26
C ARG A 242 -18.40 -26.47 2.94
N THR A 243 -17.23 -27.08 3.12
CA THR A 243 -16.04 -26.41 3.67
C THR A 243 -15.51 -25.35 2.70
N GLY A 244 -15.50 -25.65 1.40
CA GLY A 244 -15.15 -24.71 0.34
C GLY A 244 -16.11 -23.53 0.27
N ASP A 245 -17.41 -23.77 0.40
CA ASP A 245 -18.45 -22.72 0.39
C ASP A 245 -18.29 -21.79 1.59
N ARG A 246 -18.17 -22.33 2.81
CA ARG A 246 -17.93 -21.53 4.03
C ARG A 246 -16.66 -20.70 3.94
N ARG A 247 -15.58 -21.27 3.40
CA ARG A 247 -14.32 -20.53 3.18
C ARG A 247 -14.50 -19.37 2.19
N SER A 248 -15.26 -19.60 1.13
CA SER A 248 -15.55 -18.57 0.11
C SER A 248 -16.40 -17.43 0.70
N GLU A 249 -17.41 -17.77 1.50
CA GLU A 249 -18.22 -16.79 2.24
C GLU A 249 -17.37 -15.95 3.20
N GLN A 250 -16.53 -16.61 4.02
CA GLN A 250 -15.63 -15.91 4.94
C GLN A 250 -14.67 -14.98 4.22
N THR A 251 -14.04 -15.45 3.14
CA THR A 251 -13.11 -14.64 2.33
C THR A 251 -13.83 -13.43 1.71
N PHE A 252 -15.08 -13.60 1.28
CA PHE A 252 -15.89 -12.51 0.75
C PHE A 252 -16.24 -11.45 1.83
N LEU A 253 -16.60 -11.89 3.03
CA LEU A 253 -16.88 -11.00 4.16
C LEU A 253 -15.62 -10.28 4.66
N ASP A 254 -14.48 -10.96 4.67
CA ASP A 254 -13.17 -10.37 4.98
C ASP A 254 -12.83 -9.23 4.01
N ALA A 255 -12.96 -9.48 2.70
CA ALA A 255 -12.73 -8.48 1.67
C ALA A 255 -13.67 -7.28 1.79
N GLN A 256 -14.96 -7.51 2.09
CA GLN A 256 -15.91 -6.43 2.33
C GLN A 256 -15.54 -5.57 3.54
N ALA A 257 -15.11 -6.18 4.64
CA ALA A 257 -14.70 -5.46 5.84
C ALA A 257 -13.46 -4.61 5.59
N VAL A 258 -12.43 -5.18 4.93
CA VAL A 258 -11.23 -4.41 4.53
C VAL A 258 -11.61 -3.24 3.64
N LEU A 259 -12.47 -3.46 2.64
CA LEU A 259 -12.91 -2.39 1.74
C LEU A 259 -13.70 -1.29 2.47
N HIS A 260 -14.54 -1.66 3.43
CA HIS A 260 -15.28 -0.72 4.26
C HIS A 260 -14.32 0.17 5.08
N GLU A 261 -13.34 -0.44 5.77
CA GLU A 261 -12.37 0.33 6.57
C GLU A 261 -11.47 1.19 5.69
N CYS A 262 -11.06 0.73 4.51
CA CYS A 262 -10.34 1.55 3.53
C CYS A 262 -11.14 2.78 3.07
N ARG A 263 -12.44 2.61 2.79
CA ARG A 263 -13.30 3.75 2.42
C ARG A 263 -13.43 4.76 3.57
N ARG A 264 -13.56 4.26 4.80
CA ARG A 264 -13.64 5.09 6.00
C ARG A 264 -12.35 5.88 6.21
N MET A 265 -11.19 5.23 6.09
CA MET A 265 -9.89 5.89 6.17
C MET A 265 -9.74 6.98 5.09
N LYS A 266 -10.13 6.69 3.85
CA LYS A 266 -10.14 7.68 2.76
C LYS A 266 -11.01 8.89 3.10
N ALA A 267 -12.21 8.68 3.64
CA ALA A 267 -13.12 9.76 4.01
C ALA A 267 -12.51 10.68 5.09
N ARG A 268 -11.83 10.11 6.09
CA ARG A 268 -11.12 10.88 7.12
C ARG A 268 -9.97 11.69 6.55
N LEU A 269 -9.11 11.07 5.74
CA LEU A 269 -7.99 11.77 5.08
C LEU A 269 -8.50 12.95 4.23
N THR A 270 -9.55 12.75 3.44
CA THR A 270 -10.16 13.84 2.65
C THR A 270 -10.78 14.94 3.51
N ALA A 271 -11.22 14.64 4.74
CA ALA A 271 -11.67 15.67 5.67
C ALA A 271 -10.49 16.43 6.29
N GLN A 272 -9.42 15.72 6.68
CA GLN A 272 -8.17 16.30 7.18
C GLN A 272 -7.53 17.23 6.14
N ASP A 273 -7.43 16.79 4.88
CA ASP A 273 -6.87 17.59 3.79
C ASP A 273 -7.59 18.94 3.64
N ARG A 274 -8.92 18.95 3.74
CA ARG A 274 -9.71 20.18 3.69
C ARG A 274 -9.44 21.11 4.87
N VAL A 275 -9.27 20.55 6.08
CA VAL A 275 -8.91 21.35 7.26
C VAL A 275 -7.51 21.93 7.11
N ILE A 276 -6.54 21.12 6.68
CA ILE A 276 -5.15 21.56 6.45
C ILE A 276 -5.09 22.66 5.39
N ASP A 277 -5.83 22.51 4.28
CA ASP A 277 -5.92 23.54 3.24
C ASP A 277 -6.50 24.85 3.81
N SER A 278 -7.60 24.77 4.58
CA SER A 278 -8.19 25.94 5.22
C SER A 278 -7.27 26.63 6.24
N LEU A 279 -6.53 25.85 7.04
CA LEU A 279 -5.57 26.37 8.02
C LEU A 279 -4.37 27.00 7.32
N THR A 280 -3.88 26.37 6.25
CA THR A 280 -2.77 26.89 5.45
C THR A 280 -3.17 28.22 4.78
N GLY A 281 -4.38 28.30 4.21
CA GLY A 281 -4.94 29.53 3.68
C GLY A 281 -5.06 30.62 4.75
N TYR A 282 -5.62 30.29 5.93
CA TYR A 282 -5.76 31.23 7.04
C TYR A 282 -4.41 31.74 7.56
N VAL A 283 -3.44 30.85 7.77
CA VAL A 283 -2.09 31.22 8.22
C VAL A 283 -1.41 32.09 7.17
N THR A 284 -1.46 31.72 5.89
CA THR A 284 -0.86 32.51 4.81
C THR A 284 -1.45 33.91 4.72
N ASP A 285 -2.77 34.04 4.81
CA ASP A 285 -3.44 35.34 4.79
C ASP A 285 -3.06 36.19 6.01
N ARG A 286 -3.05 35.59 7.21
CA ARG A 286 -2.67 36.29 8.45
C ARG A 286 -1.21 36.73 8.45
N VAL A 287 -0.29 35.88 7.98
CA VAL A 287 1.13 36.20 7.82
C VAL A 287 1.30 37.33 6.81
N SER A 288 0.63 37.26 5.65
CA SER A 288 0.67 38.29 4.61
C SER A 288 0.15 39.64 5.12
N GLU A 289 -0.93 39.64 5.93
CA GLU A 289 -1.49 40.84 6.55
C GLU A 289 -0.53 41.45 7.58
N GLN A 290 0.07 40.63 8.47
CA GLN A 290 1.03 41.13 9.47
C GLN A 290 2.30 41.70 8.85
N LEU A 291 2.85 41.01 7.86
CA LEU A 291 4.01 41.50 7.10
C LEU A 291 3.67 42.74 6.28
N GLY A 292 2.49 42.79 5.64
CA GLY A 292 2.03 43.96 4.89
C GLY A 292 1.92 45.20 5.77
N ARG A 293 1.42 45.05 7.01
CA ARG A 293 1.39 46.13 8.01
C ARG A 293 2.79 46.61 8.39
N ALA A 294 3.70 45.69 8.72
CA ALA A 294 5.07 46.05 9.10
C ALA A 294 5.83 46.72 7.94
N LEU A 295 5.58 46.28 6.71
CA LEU A 295 6.13 46.87 5.51
C LEU A 295 5.61 48.30 5.29
N HIS A 296 4.30 48.51 5.42
CA HIS A 296 3.69 49.85 5.35
C HIS A 296 4.24 50.79 6.43
N GLU A 297 4.29 50.34 7.69
CA GLU A 297 4.83 51.14 8.79
C GLU A 297 6.30 51.53 8.54
N THR A 298 7.09 50.61 7.97
CA THR A 298 8.48 50.89 7.62
C THR A 298 8.56 51.87 6.45
N SER A 299 7.75 51.70 5.41
CA SER A 299 7.72 52.59 4.24
C SER A 299 7.30 54.01 4.63
N GLU A 300 6.22 54.16 5.40
CA GLU A 300 5.73 55.48 5.84
C GLU A 300 6.75 56.22 6.70
N ARG A 301 7.52 55.52 7.55
CA ARG A 301 8.62 56.13 8.31
C ARG A 301 9.70 56.71 7.39
N VAL A 302 10.03 56.00 6.30
CA VAL A 302 11.02 56.46 5.32
C VAL A 302 10.50 57.65 4.53
N ASP A 303 9.26 57.56 4.06
CA ASP A 303 8.62 58.63 3.29
C ASP A 303 8.41 59.88 4.15
N HIS A 304 8.09 59.72 5.44
CA HIS A 304 8.03 60.83 6.39
C HIS A 304 9.41 61.45 6.63
N GLN A 305 10.47 60.65 6.81
CA GLN A 305 11.84 61.16 6.93
C GLN A 305 12.28 61.92 5.68
N ALA A 306 11.96 61.40 4.49
CA ALA A 306 12.27 62.05 3.23
C ALA A 306 11.52 63.39 3.10
N ARG A 307 10.23 63.43 3.42
CA ARG A 307 9.43 64.67 3.44
C ARG A 307 10.00 65.68 4.43
N ALA A 308 10.27 65.28 5.67
CA ALA A 308 10.86 66.14 6.68
C ALA A 308 12.21 66.71 6.26
N HIS A 309 13.07 65.88 5.64
CA HIS A 309 14.34 66.33 5.08
C HIS A 309 14.14 67.35 3.96
N THR A 310 13.22 67.11 3.03
CA THR A 310 12.90 68.07 1.96
C THR A 310 12.46 69.39 2.55
N VAL A 311 11.51 69.40 3.50
CA VAL A 311 11.05 70.62 4.20
C VAL A 311 12.21 71.36 4.87
N MET A 312 13.14 70.65 5.50
CA MET A 312 14.34 71.25 6.12
C MET A 312 15.30 71.88 5.09
N THR A 313 15.40 71.31 3.89
CA THR A 313 16.35 71.76 2.85
C THR A 313 15.80 72.80 1.89
N THR A 314 14.50 72.77 1.56
CA THR A 314 13.86 73.65 0.57
C THR A 314 12.92 74.68 1.21
N GLY A 315 12.54 74.51 2.47
CA GLY A 315 11.68 75.46 3.21
C GLY A 315 10.19 75.41 2.86
N GLU A 316 9.79 74.63 1.85
CA GLU A 316 8.39 74.43 1.47
C GLU A 316 7.81 73.20 2.18
N ALA A 317 6.69 73.38 2.88
CA ALA A 317 5.98 72.31 3.58
C ALA A 317 4.67 71.94 2.84
N PRO A 318 4.60 70.74 2.22
CA PRO A 318 3.33 70.16 1.80
C PRO A 318 2.35 70.06 2.97
N ALA A 319 1.06 70.28 2.73
CA ALA A 319 0.02 70.31 3.77
C ALA A 319 -0.13 68.99 4.55
N ASP A 320 0.38 67.90 3.99
CA ASP A 320 0.36 66.52 4.46
C ASP A 320 1.74 66.02 4.96
N ALA A 321 2.75 66.90 5.03
CA ALA A 321 4.13 66.52 5.35
C ALA A 321 4.33 65.97 6.78
N ALA A 322 3.46 66.34 7.72
CA ALA A 322 3.59 65.99 9.15
C ALA A 322 2.83 64.72 9.57
N ALA A 323 1.90 64.21 8.76
CA ALA A 323 1.02 63.11 9.17
C ALA A 323 1.60 61.74 8.76
N LEU A 324 1.76 60.84 9.75
CA LEU A 324 2.00 59.42 9.50
C LEU A 324 0.66 58.74 9.21
N ARG A 325 0.53 58.12 8.03
CA ARG A 325 -0.70 57.41 7.67
C ARG A 325 -0.75 56.04 8.31
N HIS A 326 -1.82 55.76 9.05
CA HIS A 326 -2.00 54.45 9.65
C HIS A 326 -2.51 53.41 8.64
N TRP A 327 -2.19 52.14 8.85
CA TRP A 327 -2.63 51.03 7.98
C TRP A 327 -4.15 51.02 7.74
N ASN A 328 -4.94 51.40 8.75
CA ASN A 328 -6.40 51.41 8.66
C ASN A 328 -6.96 52.56 7.82
N GLU A 329 -6.15 53.58 7.54
CA GLU A 329 -6.53 54.77 6.75
C GLU A 329 -6.24 54.58 5.26
N LEU A 330 -5.54 53.51 4.90
CA LEU A 330 -5.25 53.17 3.51
C LEU A 330 -6.49 52.67 2.76
N SER A 331 -6.52 52.94 1.45
CA SER A 331 -7.50 52.32 0.55
C SER A 331 -7.31 50.80 0.47
N ASP A 332 -8.37 50.07 0.11
CA ASP A 332 -8.29 48.62 -0.06
C ASP A 332 -7.29 48.21 -1.14
N GLN A 333 -7.14 49.02 -2.19
CA GLN A 333 -6.16 48.78 -3.24
C GLN A 333 -4.72 48.90 -2.71
N ALA A 334 -4.44 49.94 -1.91
CA ALA A 334 -3.11 50.13 -1.31
C ALA A 334 -2.77 48.99 -0.32
N ARG A 335 -3.72 48.57 0.51
CA ARG A 335 -3.52 47.42 1.42
C ARG A 335 -3.25 46.12 0.64
N ARG A 336 -3.94 45.88 -0.48
CA ARG A 336 -3.69 44.73 -1.35
C ARG A 336 -2.28 44.75 -1.93
N THR A 337 -1.78 45.90 -2.38
CA THR A 337 -0.40 46.04 -2.87
C THR A 337 0.62 45.64 -1.81
N TYR A 338 0.47 46.14 -0.58
CA TYR A 338 1.38 45.78 0.51
C TYR A 338 1.29 44.29 0.90
N ARG A 339 0.12 43.65 0.83
CA ARG A 339 -0.02 42.20 1.04
C ARG A 339 0.67 41.38 -0.04
N LEU A 340 0.54 41.78 -1.32
CA LEU A 340 1.22 41.12 -2.42
C LEU A 340 2.74 41.25 -2.29
N GLN A 341 3.20 42.45 -1.94
CA GLN A 341 4.61 42.70 -1.69
C GLN A 341 5.14 41.86 -0.51
N ALA A 342 4.37 41.75 0.57
CA ALA A 342 4.70 40.91 1.72
C ALA A 342 4.83 39.42 1.37
N ARG A 343 4.01 38.90 0.44
CA ARG A 343 4.15 37.52 -0.05
C ARG A 343 5.47 37.32 -0.80
N GLY A 344 5.86 38.30 -1.62
CA GLY A 344 7.11 38.28 -2.36
C GLY A 344 8.36 38.18 -1.47
N ILE A 345 8.32 38.75 -0.25
CA ILE A 345 9.44 38.67 0.71
C ILE A 345 9.74 37.20 1.07
N GLY A 346 8.73 36.34 1.19
CA GLY A 346 8.93 34.92 1.47
C GLY A 346 9.70 34.21 0.36
N GLU A 347 9.36 34.51 -0.90
CA GLU A 347 10.04 33.97 -2.09
C GLU A 347 11.48 34.49 -2.19
N ASP A 348 11.70 35.77 -1.91
CA ASP A 348 13.03 36.39 -1.97
C ASP A 348 13.96 35.81 -0.90
N LEU A 349 13.44 35.57 0.31
CA LEU A 349 14.17 34.88 1.36
C LEU A 349 14.48 33.43 0.97
N ALA A 350 13.54 32.72 0.35
CA ALA A 350 13.78 31.35 -0.12
C ALA A 350 14.90 31.28 -1.16
N ALA A 351 15.01 32.28 -2.04
CA ALA A 351 16.06 32.36 -3.05
C ALA A 351 17.47 32.49 -2.45
N ILE A 352 17.61 33.08 -1.26
CA ILE A 352 18.87 33.11 -0.49
C ILE A 352 19.00 31.94 0.50
N GLY A 353 18.15 30.91 0.39
CA GLY A 353 18.16 29.75 1.28
C GLY A 353 17.67 30.03 2.70
N CYS A 354 16.93 31.13 2.89
CA CYS A 354 16.34 31.51 4.16
C CYS A 354 14.82 31.27 4.15
N PHE A 355 14.24 31.05 5.32
CA PHE A 355 12.80 30.90 5.46
C PHE A 355 12.30 31.62 6.71
N MET A 356 11.04 32.02 6.68
CA MET A 356 10.40 32.77 7.76
C MET A 356 9.63 31.83 8.68
N VAL A 357 9.80 31.98 9.99
CA VAL A 357 9.04 31.26 11.01
C VAL A 357 8.51 32.22 12.07
N PRO A 358 7.44 31.88 12.81
CA PRO A 358 7.03 32.65 13.99
C PRO A 358 8.20 32.81 14.96
N ALA A 359 8.36 34.00 15.55
CA ALA A 359 9.44 34.26 16.49
C ALA A 359 9.33 33.33 17.71
N PHE A 360 10.43 32.67 18.06
CA PHE A 360 10.52 31.79 19.23
C PHE A 360 11.78 32.05 20.07
N ASP A 361 12.92 32.35 19.42
CA ASP A 361 14.17 32.63 20.12
C ASP A 361 15.03 33.62 19.31
N PRO A 362 15.27 34.84 19.86
CA PRO A 362 16.05 35.88 19.18
C PRO A 362 17.52 35.52 18.97
N ALA A 363 18.05 34.51 19.66
CA ALA A 363 19.44 34.06 19.49
C ALA A 363 19.73 33.48 18.09
N PHE A 364 18.70 33.06 17.36
CA PHE A 364 18.82 32.49 16.01
C PHE A 364 18.61 33.51 14.88
N ALA A 365 18.54 34.80 15.18
CA ALA A 365 18.37 35.84 14.18
C ALA A 365 19.55 35.87 13.19
N VAL A 366 19.26 35.77 11.89
CA VAL A 366 20.27 35.77 10.82
C VAL A 366 20.68 37.19 10.45
N THR A 367 21.99 37.41 10.30
CA THR A 367 22.56 38.60 9.64
C THR A 367 22.89 38.28 8.18
N PHE A 368 22.39 39.10 7.25
CA PHE A 368 22.68 38.94 5.82
C PHE A 368 24.04 39.53 5.45
N ASP A 369 24.76 38.85 4.56
CA ASP A 369 25.98 39.36 3.92
C ASP A 369 25.65 40.38 2.81
N ASP A 370 26.63 41.18 2.38
CA ASP A 370 26.43 42.20 1.35
C ASP A 370 26.02 41.58 0.00
N ASP A 371 26.49 40.37 -0.32
CA ASP A 371 26.08 39.63 -1.52
C ASP A 371 24.60 39.18 -1.44
N GLU A 372 24.15 38.72 -0.27
CA GLU A 372 22.76 38.31 -0.02
C GLU A 372 21.82 39.53 -0.09
N ILE A 373 22.23 40.65 0.49
CA ILE A 373 21.53 41.94 0.41
C ILE A 373 21.44 42.41 -1.05
N GLY A 374 22.53 42.27 -1.81
CA GLY A 374 22.57 42.60 -3.23
C GLY A 374 21.60 41.78 -4.07
N LEU A 375 21.49 40.47 -3.78
CA LEU A 375 20.56 39.58 -4.46
C LEU A 375 19.10 39.90 -4.12
N LEU A 376 18.78 40.11 -2.83
CA LEU A 376 17.43 40.52 -2.39
C LEU A 376 17.00 41.84 -3.05
N ALA A 377 17.89 42.83 -3.08
CA ALA A 377 17.61 44.12 -3.69
C ALA A 377 17.37 44.03 -5.20
N ARG A 378 18.10 43.13 -5.89
CA ARG A 378 17.90 42.84 -7.31
C ARG A 378 16.54 42.17 -7.56
N LEU A 379 16.17 41.17 -6.75
CA LEU A 379 14.90 40.45 -6.88
C LEU A 379 13.70 41.38 -6.65
N ASP A 380 13.72 42.24 -5.61
CA ASP A 380 12.67 43.25 -5.39
C ASP A 380 12.58 44.24 -6.56
N TYR A 381 13.71 44.67 -7.12
CA TYR A 381 13.72 45.55 -8.29
C TYR A 381 13.11 44.89 -9.53
N GLU A 382 13.57 43.69 -9.88
CA GLU A 382 13.09 42.96 -11.05
C GLU A 382 11.59 42.68 -10.94
N ARG A 383 11.09 42.28 -9.77
CA ARG A 383 9.66 42.09 -9.51
C ARG A 383 8.87 43.39 -9.71
N ARG A 384 9.30 44.51 -9.12
CA ARG A 384 8.60 45.81 -9.26
C ARG A 384 8.60 46.34 -10.70
N ILE A 385 9.66 46.11 -11.46
CA ILE A 385 9.70 46.47 -12.88
C ILE A 385 8.77 45.59 -13.70
N ALA A 386 8.70 44.29 -13.41
CA ALA A 386 7.73 43.40 -14.04
C ALA A 386 6.28 43.84 -13.76
N ASP A 387 5.93 44.09 -12.50
CA ASP A 387 4.60 44.58 -12.10
C ASP A 387 4.25 45.90 -12.81
N ARG A 388 5.22 46.83 -12.92
CA ARG A 388 5.03 48.10 -13.62
C ARG A 388 4.83 47.89 -15.12
N ARG A 389 5.60 47.00 -15.75
CA ARG A 389 5.46 46.66 -17.18
C ARG A 389 4.11 46.04 -17.46
N ASP A 390 3.61 45.17 -16.59
CA ASP A 390 2.27 44.57 -16.75
C ASP A 390 1.16 45.62 -16.63
N LEU A 391 1.30 46.62 -15.75
CA LEU A 391 0.36 47.73 -15.62
C LEU A 391 0.36 48.65 -16.86
N LEU A 392 1.54 48.93 -17.44
CA LEU A 392 1.71 49.78 -18.62
C LEU A 392 1.44 49.04 -19.95
N GLY A 393 1.64 47.72 -19.99
CA GLY A 393 1.40 46.90 -21.18
C GLY A 393 -0.07 46.73 -21.57
N GLY A 394 -0.99 47.14 -20.68
CA GLY A 394 -2.44 47.11 -20.91
C GLY A 394 -3.06 48.45 -21.35
N SER A 395 -2.29 49.54 -21.43
CA SER A 395 -2.81 50.86 -21.82
C SER A 395 -2.82 51.06 -23.34
N GLU A 396 -3.99 51.35 -23.92
CA GLU A 396 -4.18 51.63 -25.36
C GLU A 396 -3.49 52.92 -25.86
N HIS A 397 -2.95 53.76 -24.96
CA HIS A 397 -2.14 54.94 -25.29
C HIS A 397 -0.93 55.02 -24.33
N PRO A 398 0.26 54.54 -24.75
CA PRO A 398 1.49 54.72 -24.01
C PRO A 398 1.85 56.22 -23.97
N ASP A 399 2.12 56.77 -22.80
CA ASP A 399 2.67 58.12 -22.67
C ASP A 399 4.12 58.10 -23.19
N PRO A 400 4.52 58.97 -24.15
CA PRO A 400 5.89 59.01 -24.64
C PRO A 400 6.95 59.36 -23.57
N ASP A 401 6.54 59.86 -22.39
CA ASP A 401 7.43 60.08 -21.24
C ASP A 401 7.61 58.83 -20.34
N ASP A 402 6.93 57.71 -20.61
CA ASP A 402 7.13 56.45 -19.91
C ASP A 402 8.40 55.73 -20.39
N ALA A 403 9.56 56.26 -20.02
CA ALA A 403 10.85 55.64 -20.31
C ALA A 403 10.91 54.20 -19.77
N GLU A 404 11.32 53.26 -20.62
CA GLU A 404 11.49 51.86 -20.20
C GLU A 404 12.49 51.78 -19.03
N PRO A 405 12.15 51.07 -17.94
CA PRO A 405 13.04 50.95 -16.80
C PRO A 405 14.34 50.23 -17.16
N LEU A 406 15.48 50.83 -16.82
CA LEU A 406 16.81 50.27 -17.07
C LEU A 406 17.00 48.91 -16.36
N PRO A 407 17.75 47.96 -16.95
CA PRO A 407 18.17 46.74 -16.28
C PRO A 407 18.97 47.02 -14.99
N TRP A 408 18.89 46.12 -14.00
CA TRP A 408 19.60 46.26 -12.71
C TRP A 408 21.10 46.64 -12.80
N PRO A 409 21.90 46.05 -13.71
CA PRO A 409 23.33 46.37 -13.83
C PRO A 409 23.59 47.81 -14.31
N GLU A 410 22.67 48.38 -15.08
CA GLU A 410 22.81 49.68 -15.75
C GLU A 410 22.27 50.85 -14.90
N LEU A 411 21.64 50.55 -13.77
CA LEU A 411 21.13 51.56 -12.85
C LEU A 411 22.25 52.41 -12.22
N PRO A 412 22.05 53.75 -12.16
CA PRO A 412 22.90 54.64 -11.38
C PRO A 412 23.08 54.15 -9.95
N HIS A 413 24.29 54.30 -9.40
CA HIS A 413 24.60 53.81 -8.06
C HIS A 413 23.69 54.43 -6.99
N SER A 414 23.33 55.71 -7.13
CA SER A 414 22.38 56.41 -6.28
C SER A 414 20.97 55.78 -6.27
N ALA A 415 20.53 55.22 -7.39
CA ALA A 415 19.23 54.55 -7.50
C ALA A 415 19.25 53.16 -6.84
N ARG A 416 20.36 52.41 -6.97
CA ARG A 416 20.54 51.09 -6.34
C ARG A 416 20.64 51.16 -4.82
N ILE A 417 21.21 52.24 -4.27
CA ILE A 417 21.33 52.44 -2.81
C ILE A 417 19.98 52.32 -2.10
N ARG A 418 18.89 52.83 -2.69
CA ARG A 418 17.55 52.75 -2.09
C ARG A 418 17.07 51.30 -1.93
N TYR A 419 17.28 50.46 -2.94
CA TYR A 419 16.90 49.04 -2.90
C TYR A 419 17.80 48.23 -1.95
N LEU A 420 19.10 48.53 -1.90
CA LEU A 420 20.02 47.91 -0.95
C LEU A 420 19.67 48.29 0.50
N GLN A 421 19.30 49.54 0.75
CA GLN A 421 18.83 49.99 2.07
C GLN A 421 17.49 49.35 2.46
N ALA A 422 16.58 49.16 1.52
CA ALA A 422 15.33 48.44 1.75
C ALA A 422 15.61 46.97 2.12
N ALA A 423 16.48 46.29 1.37
CA ALA A 423 16.87 44.91 1.64
C ALA A 423 17.52 44.73 3.03
N ARG A 424 18.37 45.67 3.45
CA ARG A 424 18.99 45.66 4.80
C ARG A 424 17.99 45.76 5.96
N ARG A 425 16.79 46.30 5.71
CA ARG A 425 15.76 46.49 6.73
C ARG A 425 14.82 45.30 6.87
N ILE A 426 14.84 44.35 5.92
CA ILE A 426 13.98 43.17 5.92
C ILE A 426 14.05 42.39 7.24
N PRO A 427 15.24 42.04 7.80
CA PRO A 427 15.30 41.29 9.08
C PRO A 427 14.61 42.01 10.23
N VAL A 428 14.83 43.32 10.36
CA VAL A 428 14.25 44.13 11.42
C VAL A 428 12.73 44.26 11.23
N MET A 429 12.28 44.48 10.00
CA MET A 429 10.85 44.54 9.67
C MET A 429 10.13 43.22 9.97
N VAL A 430 10.71 42.09 9.57
CA VAL A 430 10.17 40.73 9.83
C VAL A 430 10.10 40.48 11.34
N SER A 431 11.12 40.87 12.10
CA SER A 431 11.12 40.79 13.57
C SER A 431 10.02 41.65 14.21
N GLY A 432 9.78 42.86 13.69
CA GLY A 432 8.71 43.74 14.15
C GLY A 432 7.31 43.19 13.88
N ALA A 433 7.17 42.34 12.86
CA ALA A 433 5.92 41.62 12.55
C ALA A 433 5.70 40.37 13.42
N GLY A 434 6.64 40.02 14.31
CA GLY A 434 6.56 38.82 15.16
C GLY A 434 7.11 37.54 14.51
N PHE A 435 7.91 37.68 13.45
CA PHE A 435 8.52 36.57 12.73
C PHE A 435 10.06 36.63 12.84
N GLN A 436 10.73 35.52 12.63
CA GLN A 436 12.18 35.45 12.55
C GLN A 436 12.59 34.75 11.25
N VAL A 437 13.73 35.18 10.70
CA VAL A 437 14.32 34.55 9.51
C VAL A 437 15.35 33.52 9.97
N LEU A 438 15.23 32.29 9.49
CA LEU A 438 16.18 31.22 9.71
C LEU A 438 16.87 30.83 8.40
N ARG A 439 18.11 30.38 8.48
CA ARG A 439 18.84 29.83 7.34
C ARG A 439 18.58 28.32 7.26
N SER A 440 18.21 27.83 6.08
CA SER A 440 18.12 26.39 5.83
C SER A 440 19.53 25.79 5.89
N THR A 441 19.70 24.71 6.64
CA THR A 441 20.93 23.91 6.73
C THR A 441 21.18 23.09 5.45
N GLN A 442 20.96 23.67 4.27
CA GLN A 442 21.44 23.07 3.03
C GLN A 442 22.96 23.32 2.89
N PRO A 443 23.75 22.33 2.42
CA PRO A 443 25.20 22.46 2.34
C PRO A 443 25.57 23.56 1.35
N ARG A 444 26.37 24.54 1.77
CA ARG A 444 27.04 25.46 0.85
C ARG A 444 27.88 24.66 -0.13
N VAL A 445 27.45 24.54 -1.39
CA VAL A 445 28.35 24.18 -2.49
C VAL A 445 29.27 25.38 -2.71
N ARG A 446 30.36 25.44 -1.93
CA ARG A 446 31.52 26.29 -2.24
C ARG A 446 32.23 25.69 -3.45
N GLY A 447 31.82 26.10 -4.64
CA GLY A 447 32.61 25.89 -5.86
C GLY A 447 33.67 26.98 -5.99
N ALA A 448 34.77 26.86 -5.25
CA ALA A 448 35.99 27.59 -5.54
C ALA A 448 36.92 26.68 -6.37
N ALA A 449 37.15 27.04 -7.62
CA ALA A 449 38.38 26.72 -8.34
C ALA A 449 38.61 27.76 -9.44
N HIS A 450 39.32 28.82 -9.05
CA HIS A 450 40.19 29.55 -9.97
C HIS A 450 41.27 28.61 -10.53
N ALA A 451 41.75 28.95 -11.73
CA ALA A 451 43.02 28.58 -12.37
C ALA A 451 42.91 27.56 -13.52
N ASN A 452 42.93 28.10 -14.74
CA ASN A 452 43.95 27.71 -15.73
C ASN A 452 44.17 28.89 -16.70
N LEU A 453 45.22 29.66 -16.40
CA LEU A 453 46.02 30.40 -17.38
C LEU A 453 47.18 29.45 -17.73
N THR A 454 47.12 28.85 -18.92
CA THR A 454 48.19 28.62 -19.91
C THR A 454 47.64 27.75 -21.01
#